data_AF-A0A821T577-F1
#
_entry.id   AF-A0A821T577-F1
#
_cell.length_a   1.000
_cell.length_b   1.000
_cell.length_c   1.000
_cell.angle_alpha   90.00
_cell.angle_beta   90.00
_cell.angle_gamma   90.00
#
_symmetry.space_group_name_H-M   'P 1'
#
loop_
_entity.id
_entity.type
_entity.pdbx_description
1 polymer ?
#
loop_
_entity_poly.entity_id
_entity_poly.type
_entity_poly.pdbx_seq_one_letter_code
_entity_poly.pdbx_strand_id
1 'polypeptide(L)'
;TGRKKPLFTIELWNVYDRIVANLPRSNNSIEGWHNAFAKRVAIVHPSVSKLTEKIRREQSKFELDIAQIRQGQEPKPKKLK
;
A
#
# COMPACT_ATOMS: atom_id res chain seq x y z
N THR A 1 34.39 24.09 7.37
CA THR A 1 32.93 24.29 7.59
C THR A 1 32.25 22.94 7.68
N GLY A 2 31.91 22.49 8.89
CA GLY A 2 31.34 21.15 9.12
C GLY A 2 29.84 21.09 8.84
N ARG A 3 29.36 19.94 8.35
CA ARG A 3 27.93 19.68 8.15
C ARG A 3 27.18 19.82 9.48
N LYS A 4 26.23 20.75 9.58
CA LYS A 4 25.34 20.85 10.75
C LYS A 4 24.56 19.55 10.91
N LYS A 5 24.42 19.08 12.16
CA LYS A 5 23.57 17.93 12.46
C LYS A 5 22.13 18.22 12.03
N PRO A 6 21.44 17.27 11.37
CA PRO A 6 20.05 17.46 10.98
C PRO A 6 19.16 17.58 12.22
N LEU A 7 18.06 18.32 12.08
CA LEU A 7 17.06 18.54 13.14
C LEU A 7 16.37 17.23 13.56
N PHE A 8 16.17 16.34 12.59
CA PHE A 8 15.60 15.02 12.79
C PHE A 8 16.64 13.96 12.47
N THR A 9 16.64 12.89 13.28
CA THR A 9 17.51 11.75 13.04
C THR A 9 17.15 11.07 11.73
N ILE A 10 18.10 10.35 11.13
CA ILE A 10 17.93 9.79 9.78
C ILE A 10 16.86 8.70 9.76
N GLU A 11 16.62 8.04 10.89
CA GLU A 11 15.61 7.01 11.11
C GLU A 11 14.17 7.55 10.97
N LEU A 12 13.97 8.86 11.17
CA LEU A 12 12.67 9.51 10.97
C LEU A 12 12.40 9.85 9.50
N TRP A 13 13.35 9.64 8.60
CA TRP A 13 13.17 9.98 7.20
C TRP A 13 12.28 8.94 6.53
N ASN A 14 11.30 9.40 5.74
CA ASN A 14 10.36 8.54 5.00
C ASN A 14 11.02 7.50 4.06
N VAL A 15 12.31 7.67 3.75
CA VAL A 15 13.09 6.81 2.87
C VAL A 15 14.04 5.88 3.64
N TYR A 16 14.18 6.06 4.95
CA TYR A 16 15.14 5.33 5.77
C TYR A 16 14.96 3.82 5.65
N ASP A 17 13.77 3.32 6.02
CA ASP A 17 13.46 1.89 5.97
C ASP A 17 13.64 1.29 4.58
N ARG A 18 13.32 2.08 3.54
CA ARG A 18 13.50 1.68 2.14
C ARG A 18 14.97 1.44 1.82
N ILE A 19 15.85 2.35 2.25
CA ILE A 19 17.30 2.23 2.05
C ILE A 19 17.84 1.05 2.84
N VAL A 20 17.45 0.93 4.11
CA VAL A 20 17.89 -0.16 5.00
C VAL A 20 17.48 -1.52 4.44
N ALA A 21 16.26 -1.64 3.91
CA ALA A 21 15.74 -2.88 3.32
C ALA A 21 16.11 -3.08 1.83
N ASN A 22 16.95 -2.20 1.26
CA ASN A 22 17.37 -2.22 -0.15
C ASN A 22 16.20 -2.35 -1.14
N LEU A 23 15.10 -1.65 -0.87
CA LEU A 23 13.88 -1.70 -1.67
C LEU A 23 13.98 -0.78 -2.90
N PRO A 24 13.29 -1.09 -4.02
CA PRO A 24 13.28 -0.25 -5.21
C PRO A 24 12.85 1.21 -4.93
N ARG A 25 13.42 2.14 -5.70
CA ARG A 25 13.02 3.56 -5.61
C ARG A 25 11.62 3.84 -6.18
N SER A 26 11.11 2.99 -7.07
CA SER A 26 9.77 3.14 -7.62
C SER A 26 8.71 2.58 -6.66
N ASN A 27 7.62 3.31 -6.54
CA ASN A 27 6.41 2.97 -5.79
C ASN A 27 5.28 2.49 -6.72
N ASN A 28 5.59 2.08 -7.96
CA ASN A 28 4.60 1.71 -8.99
C ASN A 28 3.55 0.70 -8.50
N SER A 29 3.94 -0.27 -7.67
CA SER A 29 3.01 -1.25 -7.11
C SER A 29 2.01 -0.59 -6.15
N ILE A 30 2.47 0.34 -5.32
CA ILE A 30 1.66 1.11 -4.38
C ILE A 30 0.72 2.05 -5.15
N GLU A 31 1.24 2.76 -6.16
CA GLU A 31 0.43 3.63 -7.02
C GLU A 31 -0.64 2.84 -7.78
N GLY A 32 -0.27 1.68 -8.32
CA GLY A 32 -1.21 0.76 -8.97
C GLY A 32 -2.30 0.28 -8.01
N TRP A 33 -1.94 -0.03 -6.76
CA TRP A 33 -2.90 -0.39 -5.74
C TRP A 33 -3.84 0.77 -5.39
N HIS A 34 -3.31 1.98 -5.18
CA HIS A 34 -4.12 3.17 -4.92
C HIS A 34 -5.09 3.48 -6.07
N ASN A 35 -4.65 3.39 -7.32
CA ASN A 35 -5.51 3.57 -8.49
C ASN A 35 -6.65 2.54 -8.52
N ALA A 36 -6.32 1.27 -8.27
CA ALA A 36 -7.31 0.21 -8.23
C ALA A 36 -8.28 0.38 -7.05
N PHE A 37 -7.80 0.80 -5.88
CA PHE A 37 -8.65 1.09 -4.72
C PHE A 37 -9.58 2.27 -4.98
N ALA A 38 -9.08 3.38 -5.53
CA ALA A 38 -9.89 4.54 -5.91
C ALA A 38 -11.03 4.14 -6.87
N LYS A 39 -10.74 3.26 -7.84
CA LYS A 39 -11.76 2.67 -8.73
C LYS A 39 -12.80 1.83 -7.98
N ARG A 40 -12.42 1.10 -6.92
CA ARG A 40 -13.34 0.30 -6.08
C ARG A 40 -14.16 1.14 -5.10
N VAL A 41 -13.58 2.22 -4.57
CA VAL A 41 -14.29 3.21 -3.77
C VAL A 41 -15.35 3.89 -4.64
N ALA A 42 -15.00 4.25 -5.88
CA ALA A 42 -15.87 4.85 -6.89
C ALA A 42 -16.60 6.13 -6.42
N ILE A 43 -16.00 6.84 -5.45
CA ILE A 43 -16.50 8.09 -4.87
C ILE A 43 -15.31 9.04 -4.78
N VAL A 44 -15.44 10.25 -5.35
CA VAL A 44 -14.36 11.25 -5.37
C VAL A 44 -14.12 11.83 -3.97
N HIS A 45 -15.19 12.13 -3.25
CA HIS A 45 -15.15 12.69 -1.89
C HIS A 45 -16.05 11.89 -0.93
N PRO A 46 -15.62 10.70 -0.49
CA PRO A 46 -16.39 9.90 0.45
C PRO A 46 -16.40 10.55 1.83
N SER A 47 -17.54 10.48 2.53
CA SER A 47 -17.55 10.77 3.96
C SER A 47 -16.68 9.76 4.71
N VAL A 48 -16.18 10.13 5.90
CA VAL A 48 -15.32 9.27 6.72
C VAL A 48 -15.95 7.90 6.97
N SER A 49 -17.26 7.86 7.22
CA SER A 49 -18.00 6.61 7.41
C SER A 49 -17.96 5.71 6.16
N LYS A 50 -18.26 6.26 4.97
CA LYS A 50 -18.19 5.52 3.70
C LYS A 50 -16.79 5.05 3.38
N LEU A 51 -15.78 5.89 3.63
CA LEU A 51 -14.38 5.52 3.44
C LEU A 51 -13.98 4.37 4.38
N THR A 52 -14.36 4.45 5.65
CA THR A 52 -14.10 3.41 6.65
C THR A 52 -14.71 2.08 6.24
N GLU A 53 -15.96 2.09 5.77
CA GLU A 53 -16.62 0.90 5.26
C GLU A 53 -15.88 0.27 4.07
N LYS A 54 -15.43 1.09 3.11
CA LYS A 54 -14.66 0.63 1.94
C LYS A 54 -13.30 0.06 2.35
N ILE A 55 -12.60 0.69 3.29
CA ILE A 55 -11.33 0.19 3.83
C ILE A 55 -11.53 -1.16 4.51
N ARG A 56 -12.56 -1.30 5.36
CA ARG A 56 -12.87 -2.57 6.02
C ARG A 56 -13.12 -3.70 5.02
N ARG A 57 -13.89 -3.43 3.96
CA ARG A 57 -14.15 -4.42 2.91
C ARG A 57 -12.88 -4.85 2.17
N GLU A 58 -11.98 -3.92 1.87
CA GLU A 58 -10.69 -4.27 1.26
C GLU A 58 -9.81 -5.08 2.19
N GLN A 59 -9.76 -4.73 3.47
CA GLN A 59 -9.01 -5.47 4.47
C GLN A 59 -9.50 -6.93 4.56
N SER A 60 -10.82 -7.13 4.68
CA SER A 60 -11.40 -8.47 4.72
C SER A 60 -11.09 -9.29 3.45
N LYS A 61 -11.12 -8.64 2.28
CA LYS A 61 -10.72 -9.30 1.03
C LYS A 61 -9.24 -9.71 1.05
N PHE A 62 -8.37 -8.81 1.50
CA PHE A 62 -6.93 -9.04 1.55
C PHE A 62 -6.56 -10.18 2.51
N GLU A 63 -7.22 -10.26 3.67
CA GLU A 63 -7.04 -11.35 4.64
C GLU A 63 -7.41 -12.70 4.04
N LEU A 64 -8.53 -12.78 3.30
CA LEU A 64 -8.93 -13.98 2.57
C LEU A 64 -7.90 -14.36 1.50
N ASP A 65 -7.46 -13.39 0.69
CA ASP A 65 -6.47 -13.62 -0.36
C ASP A 65 -5.13 -14.11 0.25
N ILE A 66 -4.68 -13.54 1.39
CA ILE A 66 -3.52 -14.03 2.14
C ILE A 66 -3.72 -15.45 2.66
N ALA A 67 -4.89 -15.76 3.24
CA ALA A 67 -5.17 -17.08 3.78
C ALA A 67 -5.11 -18.16 2.68
N GLN A 68 -5.64 -17.86 1.48
CA GLN A 68 -5.55 -18.73 0.31
C GLN A 68 -4.11 -18.95 -0.13
N ILE A 69 -3.32 -17.88 -0.25
CA ILE A 69 -1.90 -17.97 -0.61
C ILE A 69 -1.12 -18.82 0.40
N ARG A 70 -1.39 -18.65 1.69
CA ARG A 70 -0.77 -19.46 2.76
C ARG A 70 -1.14 -20.94 2.68
N GLN A 71 -2.31 -21.26 2.13
CA GLN A 71 -2.75 -22.63 1.85
C GLN A 71 -2.18 -23.20 0.54
N GLY A 72 -1.32 -22.44 -0.16
CA GLY A 72 -0.76 -22.83 -1.45
C GLY A 72 -1.73 -22.68 -2.63
N GLN A 73 -2.87 -22.01 -2.43
CA GLN A 73 -3.76 -21.69 -3.55
C GLN A 73 -3.19 -20.54 -4.36
N GLU A 74 -3.10 -20.72 -5.67
CA GLU A 74 -2.65 -19.65 -6.55
C GLU A 74 -3.71 -18.55 -6.68
N PRO A 75 -3.31 -17.26 -6.65
CA PRO A 75 -4.23 -16.17 -6.89
C PRO A 75 -4.79 -16.29 -8.31
N LYS A 76 -6.13 -16.18 -8.43
CA LYS A 76 -6.80 -16.33 -9.73
C LYS A 76 -6.18 -15.38 -10.77
N PRO A 77 -5.81 -15.88 -11.96
CA PRO A 77 -5.22 -15.03 -12.99
C PRO A 77 -6.19 -13.91 -13.36
N LYS A 78 -5.67 -12.69 -13.53
CA LYS A 78 -6.48 -11.59 -14.06
C LYS A 78 -6.91 -11.97 -15.47
N LYS A 79 -8.21 -12.04 -15.73
CA LYS A 79 -8.72 -12.13 -17.10
C LYS A 79 -8.21 -10.91 -17.86
N LEU A 80 -7.35 -11.14 -18.85
CA LEU A 80 -7.00 -10.13 -19.84
C LEU A 80 -8.31 -9.75 -20.55
N LYS A 81 -8.65 -8.46 -20.50
CA LYS A 81 -9.74 -7.89 -21.31
C LYS A 81 -9.18 -7.50 -22.66
#